data_AF-A0A354EBY7-F1
#
_entry.id   AF-A0A354EBY7-F1
#
_cell.length_a   1.000
_cell.length_b   1.000
_cell.length_c   1.000
_cell.angle_alpha   90.00
_cell.angle_beta   90.00
_cell.angle_gamma   90.00
#
_symmetry.space_group_name_H-M   'P 1'
#
loop_
_entity.id
_entity.type
_entity.pdbx_description
1 polymer ?
#
loop_
_entity_poly.entity_id
_entity_poly.type
_entity_poly.pdbx_seq_one_letter_code
_entity_poly.pdbx_strand_id
1 'polypeptide(L)' 'MKAKELRKMSPADLRKKQQDLREDYFKLKFQNGIRRMENPARLAQIRKDIARVQTIVNELSAE' A
#
# COMPACT_ATOMS: atom_id res chain seq x y z
N MET A 1 1.61 -7.88 -1.52
CA MET A 1 1.82 -7.77 -2.98
C MET A 1 3.15 -8.36 -3.46
N LYS A 2 3.23 -8.91 -4.69
CA LYS A 2 4.50 -9.29 -5.33
C LYS A 2 5.06 -8.14 -6.18
N ALA A 3 6.33 -7.79 -6.00
CA ALA A 3 6.98 -6.67 -6.69
C ALA A 3 6.96 -6.80 -8.23
N LYS A 4 6.98 -8.03 -8.75
CA LYS A 4 6.92 -8.31 -10.20
C LYS A 4 5.62 -7.84 -10.86
N GLU A 5 4.50 -7.86 -10.14
CA GLU A 5 3.21 -7.40 -10.69
C GLU A 5 3.09 -5.88 -10.65
N LEU A 6 3.67 -5.26 -9.63
CA LEU A 6 3.71 -3.80 -9.51
C LEU A 6 4.60 -3.16 -10.59
N ARG A 7 5.73 -3.79 -10.95
CA ARG A 7 6.58 -3.30 -12.06
C ARG A 7 5.94 -3.42 -13.45
N LYS A 8 4.90 -4.25 -13.61
CA LYS A 8 4.15 -4.39 -14.87
C LYS A 8 3.03 -3.36 -15.02
N MET A 9 2.72 -2.61 -13.97
CA MET A 9 1.66 -1.60 -13.97
C MET A 9 2.22 -0.25 -14.40
N SER A 10 1.37 0.57 -15.03
CA SER A 10 1.72 1.93 -15.39
C SER A 10 1.97 2.79 -14.14
N PRO A 11 2.85 3.79 -14.20
CA PRO A 11 3.06 4.72 -13.09
C PRO A 11 1.75 5.42 -12.64
N ALA A 12 0.79 5.63 -13.54
CA ALA A 12 -0.52 6.16 -13.19
C ALA A 12 -1.35 5.16 -12.34
N ASP A 13 -1.32 3.89 -12.71
CA ASP A 13 -2.01 2.82 -11.98
C ASP A 13 -1.38 2.57 -10.61
N LEU A 14 -0.05 2.66 -10.52
CA LEU A 14 0.67 2.56 -9.25
C LEU A 14 0.28 3.69 -8.29
N ARG A 15 0.14 4.93 -8.78
CA ARG A 15 -0.33 6.07 -7.96
C ARG A 15 -1.76 5.87 -7.48
N LYS A 16 -2.68 5.40 -8.35
CA LYS A 16 -4.05 5.05 -7.94
C LYS A 16 -4.04 3.99 -6.85
N LYS A 17 -3.30 2.91 -7.06
CA LYS A 17 -3.21 1.79 -6.12
C LYS A 17 -2.58 2.20 -4.78
N GLN A 18 -1.63 3.13 -4.79
CA GLN A 18 -1.09 3.74 -3.58
C GLN A 18 -2.17 4.48 -2.78
N GLN A 19 -3.04 5.21 -3.48
CA GLN A 19 -4.13 5.96 -2.86
C GLN A 19 -5.17 5.02 -2.24
N ASP A 20 -5.58 3.98 -2.96
CA ASP A 20 -6.50 2.95 -2.47
C ASP A 20 -5.95 2.26 -1.21
N LEU A 21 -4.68 1.84 -1.24
CA LEU A 21 -4.01 1.22 -0.09
C LEU A 21 -3.93 2.17 1.12
N ARG A 22 -3.80 3.48 0.89
CA ARG A 22 -3.79 4.50 1.95
C ARG A 22 -5.15 4.64 2.60
N GLU A 23 -6.22 4.64 1.81
CA GLU A 23 -7.59 4.67 2.34
C GLU A 23 -7.89 3.41 3.16
N ASP A 24 -7.51 2.24 2.65
CA ASP A 24 -7.67 0.97 3.38
C ASP A 24 -6.86 0.96 4.68
N TYR A 25 -5.63 1.47 4.65
CA TYR A 25 -4.83 1.66 5.85
C TYR A 25 -5.53 2.57 6.87
N PHE A 26 -6.13 3.67 6.41
CA PHE A 26 -6.83 4.63 7.26
C PHE A 26 -8.08 4.00 7.88
N LYS A 27 -8.89 3.29 7.09
CA LYS A 27 -10.07 2.54 7.56
C LYS A 27 -9.69 1.49 8.60
N LEU A 28 -8.63 0.72 8.35
CA LEU A 28 -8.12 -0.26 9.33
C LEU A 28 -7.59 0.44 10.59
N LYS A 29 -6.81 1.51 10.46
CA LYS A 29 -6.31 2.25 11.63
C LYS A 29 -7.47 2.81 12.47
N PHE A 30 -8.52 3.29 11.82
CA PHE A 30 -9.74 3.78 12.47
C PHE A 30 -10.48 2.65 13.20
N GLN A 31 -10.67 1.50 12.53
CA GLN A 31 -11.26 0.30 13.17
C GLN A 31 -10.43 -0.18 14.37
N ASN A 32 -9.09 -0.14 14.30
CA ASN A 32 -8.22 -0.51 15.41
C ASN A 32 -8.38 0.41 16.63
N GLY A 33 -8.70 1.68 16.41
CA GLY A 33 -8.95 2.64 17.49
C GLY A 33 -10.30 2.44 18.17
N ILE A 34 -11.32 2.00 17.42
CA ILE A 34 -12.69 1.80 17.93
C ILE A 34 -12.86 0.42 18.57
N ARG A 35 -12.20 -0.62 18.05
CA ARG A 35 -12.21 -1.98 18.61
C ARG A 35 -10.80 -2.57 18.49
N ARG A 36 -10.39 -3.39 19.48
CA ARG A 36 -9.18 -4.22 19.34
C ARG A 36 -9.32 -5.06 18.08
N MET A 37 -8.48 -4.76 17.09
CA MET A 37 -8.51 -5.43 15.81
C MET A 37 -8.06 -6.88 15.97
N GLU A 38 -8.79 -7.83 15.38
CA GLU A 38 -8.43 -9.26 15.41
C GLU A 38 -7.10 -9.55 14.70
N ASN A 39 -6.68 -8.69 13.75
CA ASN A 39 -5.50 -8.93 12.92
C ASN A 39 -4.61 -7.68 12.74
N PRO A 40 -3.83 -7.29 13.76
CA PRO A 40 -2.87 -6.19 13.68
C PRO A 40 -1.77 -6.42 12.63
N ALA A 41 -1.52 -7.68 12.24
CA ALA A 41 -0.60 -8.02 11.17
C ALA A 41 -0.99 -7.37 9.82
N ARG A 42 -2.28 -7.16 9.58
CA ARG A 42 -2.79 -6.58 8.33
C ARG A 42 -2.38 -5.11 8.15
N LEU A 43 -2.32 -4.35 9.25
CA LEU A 43 -1.77 -2.98 9.28
C LEU A 43 -0.27 -2.94 8.90
N ALA A 44 0.51 -3.93 9.34
CA ALA A 44 1.92 -4.04 8.97
C ALA A 44 2.08 -4.47 7.50
N GLN A 45 1.21 -5.37 7.01
CA GLN A 45 1.18 -5.81 5.62
C GLN A 45 0.92 -4.64 4.66
N ILE A 46 -0.12 -3.84 4.93
CA ILE A 46 -0.52 -2.71 4.09
C ILE A 46 0.55 -1.62 4.10
N ARG A 47 1.18 -1.33 5.24
CA ARG A 47 2.33 -0.41 5.29
C ARG A 47 3.47 -0.87 4.38
N LYS A 48 3.81 -2.17 4.41
CA LYS A 48 4.85 -2.73 3.54
C LYS A 48 4.45 -2.67 2.07
N ASP A 49 3.18 -2.90 1.75
CA ASP A 49 2.70 -2.84 0.36
C ASP A 49 2.71 -1.38 -0.16
N ILE A 50 2.32 -0.38 0.64
CA ILE A 50 2.46 1.05 0.30
C ILE A 50 3.92 1.41 0.03
N ALA A 51 4.84 0.99 0.91
CA ALA A 51 6.27 1.26 0.76
C ALA A 51 6.81 0.66 -0.55
N ARG A 52 6.43 -0.58 -0.89
CA ARG A 52 6.85 -1.22 -2.15
C ARG A 52 6.35 -0.48 -3.38
N VAL A 53 5.08 -0.04 -3.38
CA VAL A 53 4.53 0.75 -4.49
C VAL A 53 5.31 2.05 -4.65
N GLN A 54 5.60 2.74 -3.54
CA GLN A 54 6.32 4.00 -3.56
C GLN A 54 7.78 3.83 -4.03
N THR A 55 8.45 2.76 -3.63
CA THR A 55 9.79 2.42 -4.15
C THR A 55 9.76 2.22 -5.66
N ILE A 56 8.80 1.45 -6.19
CA ILE A 56 8.72 1.19 -7.63
C ILE A 56 8.39 2.46 -8.42
N VAL A 57 7.49 3.31 -7.91
CA VAL A 57 7.19 4.61 -8.54
C VAL A 57 8.45 5.49 -8.61
N ASN A 58 9.27 5.49 -7.56
CA ASN A 58 10.54 6.21 -7.54
C ASN A 58 11.58 5.58 -8.48
N GLU A 59 11.71 4.26 -8.52
CA GLU A 59 12.57 3.55 -9.48
C GLU A 59 12.20 3.95 -10.91
N LEU A 60 10.90 4.00 -11.25
CA LEU A 60 10.41 4.34 -12.58
C LEU A 60 10.54 5.83 -12.95
N SER A 61 10.70 6.71 -11.96
CA SER A 61 10.82 8.16 -12.18
C SER A 61 12.28 8.63 -12.15
N ALA A 62 13.20 7.77 -11.70
CA ALA A 62 14.64 8.03 -11.63
C ALA A 62 15.41 7.49 -12.86
N GLU A 63 14.71 6.83 -13.78
CA GLU A 63 15.19 6.37 -15.09
C GLU A 63 14.67 7.31 -16.19
#